data_AF-A0A7C3VF23-F1
#
_entry.id   AF-A0A7C3VF23-F1
#
_cell.length_a   1.000
_cell.length_b   1.000
_cell.length_c   1.000
_cell.angle_alpha   90.00
_cell.angle_beta   90.00
_cell.angle_gamma   90.00
#
_symmetry.space_group_name_H-M   'P 1'
#
loop_
_entity.id
_entity.type
_entity.pdbx_description
1 polymer ?
#
loop_
_entity_poly.entity_id
_entity_poly.type
_entity_poly.pdbx_seq_one_letter_code
_entity_poly.pdbx_strand_id
1 'polypeptide(L)'
;MLFLILVLSAFPVSEVSVSSITYTLVDSFYDKEFTNRAIDYFSKNYSLKITEDENKISLIYQIKKNGVSRTELLIILLYLSKNPNDINMLTRKIEKGKDIFEILKEKKYDLNPLYIQSNKIKKEIEKELDDFKILKPVIEKEFLNEKK
;
A
#
# COMPACT_ATOMS: atom_id res chain seq x y z
N MET A 1 61.27 5.62 -5.96
CA MET A 1 60.33 6.47 -6.74
C MET A 1 59.70 5.57 -7.79
N LEU A 2 58.38 5.41 -7.97
CA LEU A 2 57.21 6.24 -7.67
C LEU A 2 55.98 5.33 -7.48
N PHE A 3 55.05 5.70 -6.60
CA PHE A 3 53.66 5.20 -6.56
C PHE A 3 52.89 5.71 -7.80
N LEU A 4 51.95 4.93 -8.36
CA LEU A 4 50.70 5.50 -8.87
C LEU A 4 49.56 4.47 -8.86
N ILE A 5 48.52 4.81 -8.11
CA ILE A 5 47.17 4.24 -8.14
C ILE A 5 46.48 4.75 -9.40
N LEU A 6 45.70 3.92 -10.12
CA LEU A 6 44.53 4.39 -10.85
C LEU A 6 43.41 3.36 -10.78
N VAL A 7 42.45 3.71 -9.93
CA VAL A 7 41.10 3.16 -9.84
C VAL A 7 40.25 3.81 -10.94
N LEU A 8 39.23 3.08 -11.41
CA LEU A 8 38.07 3.50 -12.21
C LEU A 8 38.28 3.63 -13.72
N SER A 9 37.62 2.75 -14.47
CA SER A 9 36.34 3.12 -15.11
C SER A 9 35.82 1.96 -15.98
N ALA A 10 34.98 1.08 -15.43
CA ALA A 10 34.17 0.17 -16.24
C ALA A 10 32.99 -0.37 -15.42
N PHE A 11 32.17 0.52 -14.87
CA PHE A 11 30.77 0.17 -14.65
C PHE A 11 29.97 0.94 -15.69
N PRO A 12 29.21 0.27 -16.58
CA PRO A 12 28.16 0.96 -17.28
C PRO A 12 27.22 1.47 -16.19
N VAL A 13 27.16 2.80 -16.02
CA VAL A 13 26.06 3.45 -15.31
C VAL A 13 24.84 3.01 -16.08
N SER A 14 24.18 1.99 -15.56
CA SER A 14 22.98 1.46 -16.17
C SER A 14 22.01 2.62 -16.17
N GLU A 15 21.53 2.99 -17.36
CA GLU A 15 20.41 3.91 -17.53
C GLU A 15 19.22 3.28 -16.80
N VAL A 16 19.13 3.50 -15.48
CA VAL A 16 17.88 3.40 -14.76
C VAL A 16 17.06 4.52 -15.36
N SER A 17 16.29 4.18 -16.39
CA SER A 17 15.50 5.13 -17.15
C SER A 17 14.66 5.91 -16.15
N VAL A 18 14.72 7.24 -16.24
CA VAL A 18 13.97 8.17 -15.37
C VAL A 18 12.53 7.71 -15.22
N SER A 19 11.94 7.14 -16.29
CA SER A 19 10.62 6.52 -16.29
C SER A 19 10.40 5.49 -15.17
N SER A 20 11.32 4.55 -14.96
CA SER A 20 11.18 3.48 -13.95
C SER A 20 11.15 4.00 -12.50
N ILE A 21 11.94 5.04 -12.20
CA ILE A 21 11.93 5.73 -10.89
C ILE A 21 10.62 6.48 -10.71
N THR A 22 10.13 7.16 -11.76
CA THR A 22 8.88 7.91 -11.67
C THR A 22 7.67 7.00 -11.50
N TYR A 23 7.59 5.87 -12.21
CA TYR A 23 6.53 4.88 -12.02
C TYR A 23 6.53 4.34 -10.58
N THR A 24 7.69 4.03 -10.02
CA THR A 24 7.81 3.51 -8.64
C THR A 24 7.35 4.54 -7.59
N LEU A 25 7.68 5.82 -7.77
CA LEU A 25 7.25 6.89 -6.86
C LEU A 25 5.76 7.17 -6.95
N VAL A 26 5.21 7.19 -8.17
CA VAL A 26 3.78 7.37 -8.42
C VAL A 26 2.99 6.20 -7.81
N ASP A 27 3.44 4.97 -8.02
CA ASP A 27 2.80 3.78 -7.44
C ASP A 27 2.85 3.79 -5.91
N SER A 28 3.98 4.20 -5.32
CA SER A 28 4.12 4.32 -3.87
C SER A 28 3.21 5.38 -3.27
N PHE A 29 3.09 6.54 -3.93
CA PHE A 29 2.19 7.61 -3.49
C PHE A 29 0.72 7.20 -3.65
N TYR A 30 0.37 6.60 -4.78
CA TYR A 30 -0.98 6.08 -5.01
C TYR A 30 -1.36 5.02 -3.98
N ASP A 31 -0.44 4.10 -3.64
CA ASP A 31 -0.68 3.10 -2.61
C ASP A 31 -0.90 3.70 -1.23
N LYS A 32 -0.17 4.78 -0.90
CA LYS A 32 -0.37 5.52 0.35
C LYS A 32 -1.75 6.17 0.38
N GLU A 33 -2.11 6.90 -0.66
CA GLU A 33 -3.43 7.56 -0.75
C GLU A 33 -4.57 6.55 -0.76
N PHE A 34 -4.42 5.44 -1.47
CA PHE A 34 -5.37 4.33 -1.43
C PHE A 34 -5.55 3.78 -0.02
N THR A 35 -4.45 3.58 0.71
CA THR A 35 -4.50 3.09 2.09
C THR A 35 -5.25 4.05 3.01
N ASN A 36 -4.99 5.36 2.89
CA ASN A 36 -5.70 6.39 3.65
C ASN A 36 -7.20 6.36 3.36
N ARG A 37 -7.57 6.34 2.07
CA ARG A 37 -8.96 6.30 1.63
C ARG A 37 -9.68 5.03 2.07
N ALA A 38 -8.98 3.89 2.06
CA ALA A 38 -9.53 2.65 2.60
C ALA A 38 -9.84 2.80 4.09
N ILE A 39 -8.91 3.30 4.90
CA ILE A 39 -9.15 3.52 6.34
C ILE A 39 -10.37 4.43 6.56
N ASP A 40 -10.43 5.56 5.85
CA ASP A 40 -11.55 6.51 5.94
C ASP A 40 -12.88 5.88 5.53
N TYR A 41 -12.89 5.14 4.42
CA TYR A 41 -14.08 4.45 3.92
C TYR A 41 -14.64 3.48 4.96
N PHE A 42 -13.77 2.71 5.62
CA PHE A 42 -14.21 1.75 6.64
C PHE A 42 -14.59 2.40 7.97
N SER A 43 -13.94 3.50 8.35
CA SER A 43 -14.36 4.31 9.49
C SER A 43 -15.81 4.79 9.32
N LYS A 44 -16.13 5.35 8.14
CA LYS A 44 -17.46 5.92 7.82
C LYS A 44 -18.54 4.87 7.60
N ASN A 45 -18.24 3.81 6.85
CA ASN A 45 -19.26 2.88 6.35
C ASN A 45 -19.39 1.58 7.16
N TYR A 46 -18.40 1.24 7.99
CA TYR A 46 -18.33 -0.05 8.71
C TYR A 46 -18.10 0.09 10.21
N SER A 47 -18.12 1.32 10.76
CA SER A 47 -17.85 1.59 12.17
C SER A 47 -16.60 0.86 12.66
N LEU A 48 -15.53 0.90 11.86
CA LEU A 48 -14.31 0.16 12.12
C LEU A 48 -13.61 0.73 13.37
N LYS A 49 -13.86 0.12 14.54
CA LYS A 49 -13.28 0.52 15.85
C LYS A 49 -11.76 0.65 15.87
N ILE A 50 -11.08 0.03 14.91
CA ILE A 50 -9.62 0.12 14.74
C ILE A 50 -9.18 1.55 14.40
N THR A 51 -10.03 2.35 13.76
CA THR A 51 -9.70 3.73 13.37
C THR A 51 -9.77 4.73 14.53
N GLU A 52 -10.18 4.30 15.73
CA GLU A 52 -10.21 5.12 16.94
C GLU A 52 -8.90 5.05 17.74
N ASP A 53 -7.98 4.16 17.36
CA ASP A 53 -6.71 3.90 18.05
C ASP A 53 -5.53 4.03 17.07
N GLU A 54 -4.72 5.07 17.25
CA GLU A 54 -3.55 5.36 16.39
C GLU A 54 -2.55 4.20 16.33
N ASN A 55 -2.39 3.44 17.43
CA ASN A 55 -1.49 2.29 17.43
C ASN A 55 -2.01 1.20 16.49
N LYS A 56 -3.33 1.01 16.43
CA LYS A 56 -3.92 0.02 15.53
C LYS A 56 -3.95 0.49 14.09
N ILE A 57 -4.09 1.79 13.83
CA ILE A 57 -3.88 2.36 12.49
C ILE A 57 -2.46 2.08 12.01
N SER A 58 -1.45 2.27 12.88
CA SER A 58 -0.06 1.94 12.56
C SER A 58 0.12 0.47 12.14
N LEU A 59 -0.60 -0.47 12.79
CA LEU A 59 -0.61 -1.88 12.39
C LEU A 59 -1.18 -2.12 10.99
N ILE A 60 -2.16 -1.33 10.54
CA ILE A 60 -2.67 -1.41 9.15
C ILE A 60 -1.56 -1.01 8.16
N TYR A 61 -0.84 0.07 8.42
CA TYR A 61 0.29 0.48 7.58
C TYR A 61 1.43 -0.54 7.62
N GLN A 62 1.70 -1.18 8.76
CA GLN A 62 2.67 -2.27 8.85
C GLN A 62 2.26 -3.45 7.98
N ILE A 63 0.99 -3.86 8.03
CA ILE A 63 0.48 -4.92 7.15
C ILE A 63 0.69 -4.54 5.68
N LYS A 64 0.35 -3.29 5.30
CA LYS A 64 0.55 -2.82 3.92
C LYS A 64 2.01 -2.81 3.47
N LYS A 65 2.94 -2.45 4.36
CA LYS A 65 4.40 -2.48 4.10
C LYS A 65 4.94 -3.89 3.86
N ASN A 66 4.26 -4.93 4.34
CA ASN A 66 4.64 -6.34 4.11
C ASN A 66 4.17 -6.88 2.74
N GLY A 67 3.99 -6.01 1.74
CA GLY A 67 3.70 -6.42 0.36
C GLY A 67 2.24 -6.77 0.06
N VAL A 68 1.33 -6.51 1.00
CA VAL A 68 -0.10 -6.78 0.83
C VAL A 68 -0.68 -5.89 -0.29
N SER A 69 -1.38 -6.50 -1.23
CA SER A 69 -2.07 -5.82 -2.32
C SER A 69 -3.24 -4.98 -1.83
N ARG A 70 -3.74 -4.07 -2.68
CA ARG A 70 -4.91 -3.23 -2.36
C ARG A 70 -6.16 -4.06 -2.05
N THR A 71 -6.40 -5.12 -2.81
CA THR A 71 -7.56 -6.00 -2.59
C THR A 71 -7.45 -6.77 -1.27
N GLU A 72 -6.26 -7.28 -0.94
CA GLU A 72 -6.02 -7.97 0.32
C GLU A 72 -6.16 -7.03 1.53
N LEU A 73 -5.68 -5.78 1.42
CA LEU A 73 -5.91 -4.77 2.45
C LEU A 73 -7.41 -4.58 2.73
N LEU A 74 -8.23 -4.48 1.68
CA LEU A 74 -9.68 -4.34 1.85
C LEU A 74 -10.32 -5.59 2.46
N ILE A 75 -9.83 -6.78 2.13
CA ILE A 75 -10.25 -8.04 2.75
C ILE A 75 -9.91 -8.04 4.25
N ILE A 76 -8.71 -7.59 4.60
CA ILE A 76 -8.27 -7.42 6.00
C ILE A 76 -9.20 -6.46 6.73
N LEU A 77 -9.51 -5.30 6.15
CA LEU A 77 -10.38 -4.30 6.77
C LEU A 77 -11.83 -4.79 6.92
N LEU A 78 -12.38 -5.51 5.92
CA LEU A 78 -13.68 -6.18 6.03
C LEU A 78 -13.70 -7.19 7.17
N TYR A 79 -12.66 -8.02 7.27
CA TYR A 79 -12.55 -8.98 8.35
C TYR A 79 -12.47 -8.29 9.72
N LEU A 80 -11.63 -7.25 9.83
CA LEU A 80 -11.39 -6.51 11.06
C LEU A 80 -12.58 -5.66 11.50
N SER A 81 -13.46 -5.25 10.58
CA SER A 81 -14.72 -4.60 10.94
C SER A 81 -15.61 -5.49 11.81
N LYS A 82 -15.51 -6.81 11.64
CA LYS A 82 -16.23 -7.81 12.44
C LYS A 82 -15.40 -8.33 13.61
N ASN A 83 -14.06 -8.32 13.49
CA ASN A 83 -13.13 -8.92 14.45
C ASN A 83 -12.00 -7.94 14.82
N PRO A 84 -12.28 -6.79 15.45
CA PRO A 84 -11.29 -5.72 15.61
C PRO A 84 -10.09 -6.11 16.50
N ASN A 85 -10.25 -7.12 17.35
CA ASN A 85 -9.21 -7.60 18.27
C ASN A 85 -8.15 -8.45 17.57
N ASP A 86 -8.39 -8.89 16.33
CA ASP A 86 -7.51 -9.81 15.62
C ASP A 86 -6.35 -9.11 14.88
N ILE A 87 -6.29 -7.78 14.88
CA ILE A 87 -5.28 -7.02 14.13
C ILE A 87 -3.85 -7.42 14.50
N ASN A 88 -3.54 -7.56 15.79
CA ASN A 88 -2.22 -8.00 16.26
C ASN A 88 -1.84 -9.39 15.74
N MET A 89 -2.82 -10.31 15.67
CA MET A 89 -2.60 -11.65 15.15
C MET A 89 -2.37 -11.62 13.64
N LEU A 90 -3.17 -10.84 12.90
CA LEU A 90 -3.01 -10.67 11.45
C LEU A 90 -1.64 -10.10 11.11
N THR A 91 -1.25 -9.00 11.76
CA THR A 91 0.07 -8.37 11.54
C THR A 91 1.19 -9.39 11.73
N ARG A 92 1.21 -10.11 12.87
CA ARG A 92 2.25 -11.11 13.15
C ARG A 92 2.29 -12.27 12.14
N LYS A 93 1.13 -12.71 11.62
CA LYS A 93 1.09 -13.79 10.63
C LYS A 93 1.56 -13.29 9.26
N ILE A 94 1.14 -12.11 8.85
CA ILE A 94 1.54 -11.50 7.57
C ILE A 94 3.04 -11.14 7.57
N GLU A 95 3.58 -10.63 8.67
CA GLU A 95 5.04 -10.41 8.85
C GLU A 95 5.86 -11.71 8.71
N LYS A 96 5.26 -12.86 9.04
CA LYS A 96 5.87 -14.19 8.83
C LYS A 96 5.68 -14.71 7.41
N GLY A 97 5.13 -13.91 6.50
CA GLY A 97 4.88 -14.27 5.11
C GLY A 97 3.62 -15.11 4.89
N LYS A 98 2.72 -15.23 5.87
CA LYS A 98 1.44 -15.90 5.62
C LYS A 98 0.51 -15.01 4.81
N ASP A 99 -0.07 -15.61 3.78
CA ASP A 99 -1.09 -15.00 2.95
C ASP A 99 -2.43 -14.81 3.71
N ILE A 100 -3.15 -13.73 3.43
CA ILE A 100 -4.41 -13.43 4.13
C ILE A 100 -5.49 -14.48 3.85
N PHE A 101 -5.56 -15.03 2.64
CA PHE A 101 -6.56 -16.03 2.29
C PHE A 101 -6.30 -17.33 3.07
N GLU A 102 -5.03 -17.72 3.26
CA GLU A 102 -4.67 -18.82 4.15
C GLU A 102 -5.11 -18.57 5.59
N ILE A 103 -4.79 -17.39 6.14
CA ILE A 103 -5.14 -17.02 7.53
C ILE A 103 -6.66 -17.07 7.75
N LEU A 104 -7.44 -16.56 6.80
CA LEU A 104 -8.90 -16.54 6.89
C LEU A 104 -9.52 -17.92 6.67
N LYS A 105 -8.93 -18.76 5.81
CA LYS A 105 -9.35 -20.15 5.64
C LYS A 105 -9.14 -20.97 6.91
N GLU A 106 -8.02 -20.78 7.63
CA GLU A 106 -7.80 -21.38 8.96
C GLU A 106 -8.89 -21.00 9.96
N LYS A 107 -9.41 -19.78 9.85
CA LYS A 107 -10.50 -19.24 10.68
C LYS A 107 -11.89 -19.65 10.19
N LYS A 108 -12.00 -20.50 9.16
CA LYS A 108 -13.26 -20.94 8.54
C LYS A 108 -14.11 -19.77 8.02
N TYR A 109 -13.46 -18.71 7.55
CA TYR A 109 -14.16 -17.58 6.92
C TYR A 109 -14.46 -17.87 5.45
N ASP A 110 -15.64 -17.46 4.99
CA ASP A 110 -15.99 -17.53 3.57
C ASP A 110 -15.27 -16.41 2.80
N LEU A 111 -14.37 -16.80 1.90
CA LEU A 111 -13.52 -15.88 1.15
C LEU A 111 -14.25 -15.25 -0.03
N ASN A 112 -15.25 -15.92 -0.60
CA ASN A 112 -15.86 -15.49 -1.86
C ASN A 112 -16.66 -14.19 -1.68
N PRO A 113 -17.54 -14.05 -0.66
CA PRO A 113 -18.22 -12.79 -0.38
C PRO A 113 -17.25 -11.65 -0.07
N LEU A 114 -16.16 -11.94 0.67
CA LEU A 114 -15.14 -10.95 0.99
C LEU A 114 -14.44 -10.43 -0.27
N TYR A 115 -14.10 -11.32 -1.21
CA TYR A 115 -13.44 -10.97 -2.45
C TYR A 115 -14.33 -10.14 -3.39
N ILE A 116 -15.62 -10.50 -3.48
CA ILE A 116 -16.60 -9.74 -4.28
C ILE A 116 -16.78 -8.34 -3.69
N GLN A 117 -16.97 -8.26 -2.36
CA GLN A 117 -17.18 -7.00 -1.67
C GLN A 117 -15.94 -6.10 -1.72
N SER A 118 -14.75 -6.66 -1.54
CA SER A 118 -13.50 -5.91 -1.60
C SER A 118 -13.27 -5.30 -2.98
N ASN A 119 -13.54 -6.03 -4.06
CA ASN A 119 -13.42 -5.48 -5.42
C ASN A 119 -14.41 -4.36 -5.70
N LYS A 120 -15.63 -4.41 -5.14
CA LYS A 120 -16.59 -3.31 -5.26
C LYS A 120 -16.05 -2.05 -4.58
N ILE A 121 -15.61 -2.17 -3.33
CA ILE A 121 -15.04 -1.06 -2.56
C ILE A 121 -13.80 -0.50 -3.23
N LYS A 122 -12.93 -1.38 -3.77
CA LYS A 122 -11.72 -1.00 -4.49
C LYS A 122 -12.06 -0.04 -5.63
N LYS A 123 -13.04 -0.39 -6.47
CA LYS A 123 -13.47 0.46 -7.59
C LYS A 123 -14.01 1.82 -7.13
N GLU A 124 -14.71 1.86 -6.01
CA GLU A 124 -15.22 3.12 -5.44
C GLU A 124 -14.07 4.02 -4.98
N ILE A 125 -13.10 3.47 -4.26
CA ILE A 125 -11.91 4.21 -3.81
C ILE A 125 -11.03 4.63 -4.99
N GLU A 126 -10.74 3.74 -5.94
CA GLU A 126 -9.93 4.07 -7.12
C GLU A 126 -10.58 5.18 -7.94
N LYS A 127 -11.90 5.18 -8.09
CA LYS A 127 -12.61 6.27 -8.73
C LYS A 127 -12.44 7.62 -8.02
N GLU A 128 -12.38 7.65 -6.69
CA GLU A 128 -12.09 8.87 -5.93
C GLU A 128 -10.62 9.34 -6.10
N LEU A 129 -9.70 8.41 -6.35
CA LEU A 129 -8.27 8.70 -6.52
C LEU A 129 -7.91 9.10 -7.96
N ASP A 130 -8.62 8.55 -8.94
CA ASP A 130 -8.47 8.81 -10.37
C ASP A 130 -8.87 10.23 -10.78
N ASP A 131 -9.51 10.98 -9.86
CA ASP A 131 -9.65 12.42 -10.01
C ASP A 131 -8.25 13.08 -9.98
N PHE A 132 -7.83 13.57 -11.14
CA PHE A 132 -6.62 14.28 -11.55
C PHE A 132 -5.86 15.15 -10.51
N LYS A 133 -6.47 15.48 -9.36
CA LYS A 133 -5.91 16.23 -8.22
C LYS A 133 -4.77 15.53 -7.47
N ILE A 134 -4.71 14.19 -7.43
CA ILE A 134 -3.67 13.47 -6.68
C ILE A 134 -2.40 13.28 -7.52
N LEU A 135 -2.56 13.00 -8.82
CA LEU A 135 -1.44 12.82 -9.75
C LEU A 135 -0.80 14.15 -10.16
N LYS A 136 -1.61 15.23 -10.27
CA LYS A 136 -1.16 16.54 -10.76
C LYS A 136 0.03 17.14 -9.96
N PRO A 137 0.06 17.16 -8.62
CA PRO A 137 1.20 17.70 -7.87
C PRO A 137 2.49 16.88 -8.04
N VAL A 138 2.38 15.56 -8.22
CA VAL A 138 3.54 14.68 -8.48
C VAL A 138 4.09 14.94 -9.88
N ILE A 139 3.21 15.05 -10.88
CA ILE A 139 3.59 15.41 -12.25
C ILE A 139 4.21 16.82 -12.29
N GLU A 140 3.62 17.79 -11.60
CA GLU A 140 4.11 19.17 -11.55
C GLU A 140 5.48 19.28 -10.87
N LYS A 141 5.69 18.56 -9.76
CA LYS A 141 6.95 18.59 -9.02
C LYS A 141 8.09 17.88 -9.75
N GLU A 142 7.80 16.76 -10.43
CA GLU A 142 8.82 15.91 -11.06
C GLU A 142 9.09 16.28 -12.53
N PHE A 143 8.13 16.88 -13.26
CA PHE A 143 8.29 17.18 -14.70
C PHE A 143 8.17 18.66 -15.08
N LEU A 144 7.53 19.51 -14.26
CA LEU A 144 7.32 20.93 -14.59
C LEU A 144 8.25 21.87 -13.80
N ASN A 145 9.18 21.33 -13.01
CA ASN A 145 10.19 22.11 -12.30
C ASN A 145 11.44 22.42 -13.15
N GLU A 146 11.33 22.39 -14.47
CA GLU A 146 12.18 23.18 -15.36
C GLU A 146 11.56 24.57 -15.54
N LYS A 147 11.86 25.48 -14.60
CA LYS A 147 11.97 26.95 -14.74
C LYS A 147 11.69 27.65 -13.41
N LYS A 148 12.68 27.67 -12.54
CA LYS A 148 12.98 28.86 -11.73
C LYS A 148 14.49 29.02 -11.64
#